data_AF-A0A127HT03-F1
#
_entry.id   AF-A0A127HT03-F1
#
_cell.length_a   1.000
_cell.length_b   1.000
_cell.length_c   1.000
_cell.angle_alpha   90.00
_cell.angle_beta   90.00
_cell.angle_gamma   90.00
#
_symmetry.space_group_name_H-M   'P 1'
#
loop_
_entity.id
_entity.type
_entity.pdbx_description
1 polymer ?
#
loop_
_entity_poly.entity_id
_entity_poly.type
_entity_poly.pdbx_seq_one_letter_code
_entity_poly.pdbx_strand_id
1 'polypeptide(L)'
;MSTKPFEVEDKDLNEARAKAQTGNSYVLVLEQNTPRFFVANEVFGYLSWTAILGADPERIQIDYGHNVPNGIHVFEVAPNPGGWANMTYRDLNGVLHSSPVSGQIFLSVVRPEFGTSYQHTGILLNVRFGSGSTEVVINGTFVNNSD
;
A
#
# COMPACT_ATOMS: atom_id res chain seq x y z
N MET A 1 -17.64 -12.23 11.61
CA MET A 1 -16.73 -11.35 10.84
C MET A 1 -15.59 -12.22 10.33
N SER A 2 -15.34 -12.23 9.01
CA SER A 2 -14.31 -13.07 8.39
C SER A 2 -12.92 -12.52 8.70
N THR A 3 -11.99 -13.38 9.14
CA THR A 3 -10.59 -13.08 9.50
C THR A 3 -9.61 -13.27 8.34
N LYS A 4 -10.11 -13.39 7.10
CA LYS A 4 -9.23 -13.56 5.94
C LYS A 4 -8.75 -12.18 5.44
N PRO A 5 -7.44 -11.98 5.22
CA PRO A 5 -6.97 -10.82 4.48
C PRO A 5 -7.67 -10.79 3.13
N PHE A 6 -8.19 -9.62 2.75
CA PHE A 6 -8.75 -9.41 1.41
C PHE A 6 -7.59 -9.50 0.43
N GLU A 7 -7.50 -10.60 -0.31
CA GLU A 7 -6.62 -10.68 -1.46
C GLU A 7 -7.29 -9.91 -2.60
N VAL A 8 -6.63 -8.87 -3.11
CA VAL A 8 -7.13 -8.08 -4.24
C VAL A 8 -6.78 -8.85 -5.51
N GLU A 9 -7.79 -9.46 -6.14
CA GLU A 9 -7.63 -10.28 -7.33
C GLU A 9 -7.29 -9.43 -8.57
N ASP A 10 -6.73 -10.03 -9.62
CA ASP A 10 -6.39 -9.33 -10.87
C ASP A 10 -7.59 -8.62 -11.51
N LYS A 11 -8.80 -9.15 -11.30
CA LYS A 11 -10.03 -8.50 -11.75
C LYS A 11 -10.27 -7.18 -11.03
N ASP A 12 -10.11 -7.13 -9.72
CA ASP A 12 -10.28 -5.91 -8.92
C ASP A 12 -9.21 -4.87 -9.29
N LEU A 13 -7.98 -5.32 -9.58
CA LEU A 13 -6.92 -4.45 -10.08
C LEU A 13 -7.26 -3.85 -11.43
N ASN A 14 -7.79 -4.65 -12.36
CA ASN A 14 -8.16 -4.17 -13.69
C ASN A 14 -9.35 -3.21 -13.64
N GLU A 15 -10.35 -3.47 -12.81
CA GLU A 15 -11.48 -2.56 -12.59
C GLU A 15 -11.05 -1.24 -11.93
N ALA A 16 -10.18 -1.31 -10.92
CA ALA A 16 -9.63 -0.13 -10.27
C ALA A 16 -8.73 0.67 -11.22
N ARG A 17 -7.85 -0.01 -11.98
CA ARG A 17 -7.00 0.62 -13.01
C ARG A 17 -7.84 1.32 -14.08
N ALA A 18 -8.99 0.74 -14.47
CA ALA A 18 -9.89 1.36 -15.44
C ALA A 18 -10.62 2.61 -14.92
N LYS A 19 -10.76 2.76 -13.59
CA LYS A 19 -11.41 3.92 -12.93
C LYS A 19 -10.42 4.90 -12.30
N ALA A 20 -9.14 4.54 -12.27
CA ALA A 20 -8.09 5.36 -11.71
C ALA A 20 -7.71 6.46 -12.70
N GLN A 21 -7.58 7.68 -12.19
CA GLN A 21 -7.20 8.82 -13.02
C GLN A 21 -5.68 8.94 -13.23
N THR A 22 -4.88 8.07 -12.60
CA THR A 22 -3.41 8.08 -12.41
C THR A 22 -3.00 8.54 -11.03
N GLY A 23 -1.92 7.95 -10.53
CA GLY A 23 -1.35 8.24 -9.23
C GLY A 23 0.15 8.02 -9.27
N ASN A 24 0.89 8.78 -8.46
CA ASN A 24 2.35 8.74 -8.45
C ASN A 24 2.86 8.29 -7.09
N SER A 25 3.96 7.55 -7.09
CA SER A 25 4.64 7.14 -5.87
C SER A 25 6.15 7.23 -6.02
N TYR A 26 6.81 7.58 -4.92
CA TYR A 26 8.25 7.66 -4.77
C TYR A 26 8.64 6.78 -3.59
N VAL A 27 9.38 5.71 -3.86
CA VAL A 27 9.67 4.68 -2.85
C VAL A 27 11.17 4.45 -2.75
N LEU A 28 11.66 4.44 -1.51
CA LEU A 28 12.96 3.92 -1.12
C LEU A 28 12.75 2.54 -0.50
N VAL A 29 13.36 1.53 -1.13
CA VAL A 29 13.48 0.18 -0.61
C VAL A 29 14.91 -0.02 -0.08
N LEU A 30 15.05 -0.53 1.13
CA LEU A 30 16.31 -0.95 1.73
C LEU A 30 16.29 -2.47 1.85
N GLU A 31 16.95 -3.17 0.93
CA GLU A 31 17.13 -4.63 0.98
C GLU A 31 18.47 -4.91 1.65
N GLN A 32 18.47 -5.51 2.85
CA GLN A 32 19.69 -5.74 3.64
C GLN A 32 20.54 -4.45 3.81
N ASN A 33 19.89 -3.30 4.03
CA ASN A 33 20.49 -1.95 4.09
C ASN A 33 21.06 -1.41 2.78
N THR A 34 20.88 -2.09 1.65
CA THR A 34 21.23 -1.57 0.33
C THR A 34 20.06 -0.75 -0.22
N PRO A 35 20.24 0.56 -0.45
CA PRO A 35 19.17 1.42 -0.94
C PRO A 35 18.92 1.24 -2.44
N ARG A 36 17.64 1.17 -2.80
CA ARG A 36 17.14 1.29 -4.16
C ARG A 36 15.92 2.20 -4.16
N PHE A 37 15.86 3.09 -5.14
CA PHE A 37 14.70 3.94 -5.36
C PHE A 37 13.92 3.44 -6.57
N PHE A 38 12.60 3.49 -6.48
CA PHE A 38 11.74 3.37 -7.66
C PHE A 38 10.62 4.42 -7.62
N VAL A 39 10.19 4.79 -8.83
CA VAL A 39 9.06 5.69 -9.07
C VAL A 39 7.99 4.88 -9.78
N ALA A 40 6.75 5.01 -9.32
CA ALA A 40 5.61 4.34 -9.93
C ALA A 40 4.58 5.39 -10.36
N ASN A 41 4.14 5.30 -11.62
CA ASN A 41 3.07 6.14 -12.17
C ASN A 41 1.73 5.39 -12.25
N GLU A 42 1.74 4.13 -11.85
CA GLU A 42 0.57 3.29 -11.70
C GLU A 42 0.30 3.08 -10.22
N VAL A 43 -0.35 4.10 -9.62
CA VAL A 43 -0.90 4.01 -8.28
C VAL A 43 -2.41 4.15 -8.36
N PHE A 44 -3.10 3.14 -7.88
CA PHE A 44 -4.56 3.08 -7.91
C PHE A 44 -5.10 2.27 -6.75
N GLY A 45 -6.40 2.30 -6.55
CA GLY A 45 -7.00 1.61 -5.42
C GLY A 45 -8.48 1.81 -5.29
N TYR A 46 -8.95 1.63 -4.07
CA TYR A 46 -10.29 1.96 -3.64
C TYR A 46 -10.25 2.60 -2.25
N LEU A 47 -11.39 2.97 -1.69
CA LEU A 47 -11.48 3.52 -0.33
C LEU A 47 -10.85 2.61 0.75
N SER A 48 -10.73 1.31 0.49
CA SER A 48 -10.23 0.32 1.43
C SER A 48 -8.83 -0.21 1.15
N TRP A 49 -8.21 0.17 0.02
CA TRP A 49 -6.88 -0.35 -0.35
C TRP A 49 -6.16 0.53 -1.37
N THR A 50 -4.85 0.34 -1.53
CA THR A 50 -4.03 1.00 -2.54
C THR A 50 -2.96 0.04 -3.06
N ALA A 51 -2.76 0.03 -4.38
CA ALA A 51 -1.67 -0.67 -5.04
C ALA A 51 -0.74 0.35 -5.71
N ILE A 52 0.56 0.11 -5.57
CA ILE A 52 1.64 0.85 -6.22
C ILE A 52 2.39 -0.16 -7.09
N LEU A 53 2.34 0.01 -8.41
CA LEU A 53 3.00 -0.90 -9.35
C LEU A 53 4.35 -0.32 -9.80
N GLY A 54 5.43 -1.01 -9.44
CA GLY A 54 6.77 -0.76 -9.94
C GLY A 54 7.01 -1.45 -11.28
N ALA A 55 8.27 -1.76 -11.59
CA ALA A 55 8.59 -2.57 -12.76
C ALA A 55 8.18 -4.02 -12.51
N ASP A 56 7.36 -4.62 -13.38
CA ASP A 56 6.89 -6.01 -13.25
C ASP A 56 8.06 -6.98 -12.90
N PRO A 57 8.00 -7.74 -11.79
CA PRO A 57 6.83 -8.02 -10.93
C PRO A 57 6.70 -7.15 -9.67
N GLU A 58 7.48 -6.08 -9.53
CA GLU A 58 7.52 -5.23 -8.34
C GLU A 58 6.17 -4.57 -8.02
N ARG A 59 5.66 -4.79 -6.80
CA ARG A 59 4.37 -4.26 -6.35
C ARG A 59 4.34 -4.05 -4.85
N ILE A 60 3.74 -2.95 -4.43
CA ILE A 60 3.28 -2.75 -3.05
C ILE A 60 1.76 -2.79 -3.06
N GLN A 61 1.17 -3.52 -2.12
CA GLN A 61 -0.25 -3.47 -1.84
C GLN A 61 -0.48 -3.14 -0.37
N ILE A 62 -1.41 -2.22 -0.13
CA ILE A 62 -1.83 -1.76 1.17
C ILE A 62 -3.32 -1.99 1.30
N ASP A 63 -3.74 -2.72 2.32
CA ASP A 63 -5.14 -3.00 2.62
C ASP A 63 -5.47 -2.36 3.97
N TYR A 64 -6.36 -1.36 4.01
CA TYR A 64 -6.72 -0.64 5.26
C TYR A 64 -7.73 -1.40 6.13
N GLY A 65 -8.24 -2.54 5.63
CA GLY A 65 -9.21 -3.41 6.30
C GLY A 65 -10.66 -2.89 6.30
N HIS A 66 -10.87 -1.63 5.92
CA HIS A 66 -12.18 -0.99 5.83
C HIS A 66 -12.13 0.21 4.88
N ASN A 67 -13.29 0.68 4.41
CA ASN A 67 -13.37 1.94 3.67
C ASN A 67 -12.98 3.10 4.60
N VAL A 68 -11.89 3.78 4.28
CA VAL A 68 -11.36 4.83 5.14
C VAL A 68 -12.24 6.09 5.03
N PRO A 69 -12.68 6.67 6.17
CA PRO A 69 -13.43 7.92 6.18
C PRO A 69 -12.59 9.12 5.70
N ASN A 70 -13.24 10.22 5.34
CA ASN A 70 -12.55 11.49 5.07
C ASN A 70 -11.72 11.94 6.29
N GLY A 71 -10.47 12.36 6.10
CA GLY A 71 -9.58 12.84 7.17
C GLY A 71 -8.16 12.25 7.12
N ILE A 72 -7.41 12.44 8.20
CA ILE A 72 -6.04 11.93 8.38
C ILE A 72 -6.06 10.72 9.29
N HIS A 73 -5.39 9.65 8.87
CA HIS A 73 -5.35 8.36 9.53
C HIS A 73 -3.91 7.88 9.69
N VAL A 74 -3.67 7.13 10.75
CA VAL A 74 -2.38 6.49 11.02
C VAL A 74 -2.63 5.01 11.29
N PHE A 75 -1.95 4.16 10.53
CA PHE A 75 -2.01 2.72 10.69
C PHE A 75 -0.65 2.18 11.11
N GLU A 76 -0.63 1.46 12.24
CA GLU A 76 0.51 0.63 12.63
C GLU A 76 0.45 -0.68 11.83
N VAL A 77 1.55 -1.06 11.19
CA VAL A 77 1.60 -2.27 10.35
C VAL A 77 2.20 -3.50 11.07
N ALA A 78 2.46 -3.40 12.37
CA ALA A 78 2.99 -4.51 13.17
C ALA A 78 2.01 -5.72 13.24
N PRO A 79 2.49 -6.94 13.58
CA PRO A 79 1.64 -8.12 13.79
C PRO A 79 0.79 -7.92 15.05
N ASN A 80 -0.27 -7.15 14.90
CA ASN A 80 -1.17 -6.80 15.97
C ASN A 80 -2.44 -7.64 15.80
N PRO A 81 -2.91 -8.37 16.83
CA PRO A 81 -4.14 -9.17 16.76
C PRO A 81 -5.41 -8.38 16.42
N GLY A 82 -5.33 -7.05 16.36
CA GLY A 82 -6.40 -6.15 15.92
C GLY A 82 -5.91 -5.02 14.99
N GLY A 83 -4.77 -5.20 14.30
CA GLY A 83 -4.27 -4.25 13.31
C GLY A 83 -5.05 -4.34 12.01
N TRP A 84 -5.68 -3.24 11.59
CA TRP A 84 -6.60 -3.23 10.45
C TRP A 84 -5.86 -3.08 9.11
N ALA A 85 -4.65 -2.53 9.12
CA ALA A 85 -3.85 -2.35 7.91
C ALA A 85 -2.87 -3.50 7.70
N ASN A 86 -2.96 -4.14 6.54
CA ASN A 86 -1.96 -5.08 6.05
C ASN A 86 -1.19 -4.42 4.90
N MET A 87 0.07 -4.82 4.72
CA MET A 87 0.86 -4.43 3.56
C MET A 87 1.66 -5.62 3.05
N THR A 88 1.75 -5.73 1.74
CA THR A 88 2.62 -6.70 1.07
C THR A 88 3.52 -5.99 0.10
N TYR A 89 4.69 -6.56 -0.13
CA TYR A 89 5.67 -6.10 -1.09
C TYR A 89 6.19 -7.29 -1.88
N ARG A 90 6.07 -7.23 -3.20
CA ARG A 90 6.70 -8.16 -4.13
C ARG A 90 7.95 -7.49 -4.70
N ASP A 91 9.10 -8.13 -4.55
CA ASP A 91 10.38 -7.61 -5.04
C ASP A 91 10.54 -7.82 -6.56
N LEU A 92 11.65 -7.33 -7.12
CA LEU A 92 11.99 -7.48 -8.54
C LEU A 92 12.22 -8.93 -8.98
N ASN A 93 12.45 -9.85 -8.04
CA ASN A 93 12.61 -11.28 -8.30
C ASN A 93 11.27 -12.04 -8.15
N GLY A 94 10.18 -11.33 -7.84
CA GLY A 94 8.85 -11.91 -7.62
C GLY A 94 8.65 -12.51 -6.22
N VAL A 95 9.59 -12.33 -5.30
CA VAL A 95 9.50 -12.78 -3.91
C VAL A 95 8.48 -11.93 -3.17
N LEU A 96 7.49 -12.59 -2.58
CA LEU A 96 6.44 -11.93 -1.80
C LEU A 96 6.86 -11.80 -0.33
N HIS A 97 7.06 -10.57 0.10
CA HIS A 97 7.16 -10.17 1.50
C HIS A 97 5.77 -9.82 2.01
N SER A 98 5.30 -10.57 3.01
CA SER A 98 4.00 -10.36 3.64
C SER A 98 4.18 -10.13 5.13
N SER A 99 3.18 -9.53 5.77
CA SER A 99 3.13 -9.32 7.23
C SER A 99 4.34 -8.52 7.75
N PRO A 100 4.39 -7.20 7.48
CA PRO A 100 5.42 -6.34 8.05
C PRO A 100 5.46 -6.47 9.58
N VAL A 101 6.66 -6.35 10.14
CA VAL A 101 6.92 -6.52 11.58
C VAL A 101 6.83 -5.20 12.35
N SER A 102 6.99 -4.08 11.66
CA SER A 102 6.95 -2.73 12.24
C SER A 102 6.78 -1.66 11.16
N GLY A 103 6.41 -0.45 11.56
CA GLY A 103 6.31 0.72 10.70
C GLY A 103 4.93 1.34 10.72
N GLN A 104 4.78 2.45 10.02
CA GLN A 104 3.55 3.23 10.01
C GLN A 104 3.15 3.61 8.59
N ILE A 105 1.84 3.66 8.36
CA ILE A 105 1.24 4.24 7.17
C ILE A 105 0.43 5.45 7.61
N PHE A 106 0.81 6.63 7.14
CA PHE A 106 -0.01 7.83 7.25
C PHE A 106 -0.86 7.93 5.99
N LEU A 107 -2.15 8.20 6.13
CA LEU A 107 -3.07 8.33 5.00
C LEU A 107 -3.97 9.53 5.21
N SER A 108 -3.91 10.50 4.30
CA SER A 108 -4.92 11.53 4.15
C SER A 108 -5.91 11.09 3.08
N VAL A 109 -7.19 11.09 3.43
CA VAL A 109 -8.31 10.75 2.52
C VAL A 109 -9.19 11.97 2.36
N VAL A 110 -9.36 12.40 1.11
CA VAL A 110 -10.33 13.42 0.71
C VAL A 110 -11.44 12.74 -0.08
N ARG A 111 -12.69 12.79 0.41
CA ARG A 111 -13.84 12.20 -0.27
C ARG A 111 -15.16 12.92 0.09
N PRO A 112 -16.16 12.92 -0.80
CA PRO A 112 -17.51 13.37 -0.47
C PRO A 112 -18.19 12.45 0.56
N GLU A 113 -19.26 12.95 1.18
CA GLU A 113 -20.08 12.20 2.14
C GLU A 113 -20.69 10.93 1.51
N PHE A 114 -21.06 11.01 0.23
CA PHE A 114 -21.64 9.92 -0.54
C PHE A 114 -20.88 9.68 -1.85
N GLY A 115 -20.87 8.43 -2.31
CA GLY A 115 -20.18 8.03 -3.54
C GLY A 115 -18.83 7.35 -3.29
N THR A 116 -18.17 7.03 -4.39
CA THR A 116 -16.93 6.23 -4.43
C THR A 116 -15.72 7.05 -4.85
N SER A 117 -15.88 8.33 -5.17
CA SER A 117 -14.76 9.20 -5.49
C SER A 117 -13.90 9.45 -4.25
N TYR A 118 -12.60 9.55 -4.46
CA TYR A 118 -11.65 9.78 -3.38
C TYR A 118 -10.31 10.27 -3.92
N GLN A 119 -9.53 10.88 -3.03
CA GLN A 119 -8.10 11.05 -3.16
C GLN A 119 -7.41 10.53 -1.90
N HIS A 120 -6.43 9.66 -2.10
CA HIS A 120 -5.50 9.20 -1.09
C HIS A 120 -4.18 9.93 -1.26
N THR A 121 -3.59 10.34 -0.15
CA THR A 121 -2.21 10.83 -0.08
C THR A 121 -1.56 10.20 1.13
N GLY A 122 -0.58 9.34 0.88
CA GLY A 122 -0.01 8.50 1.93
C GLY A 122 1.50 8.59 2.06
N ILE A 123 1.97 8.24 3.25
CA ILE A 123 3.39 8.12 3.60
C ILE A 123 3.62 6.74 4.21
N LEU A 124 4.57 6.00 3.65
CA LEU A 124 5.12 4.77 4.21
C LEU A 124 6.34 5.15 5.04
N LEU A 125 6.30 4.89 6.34
CA LEU A 125 7.37 5.23 7.26
C LEU A 125 7.93 3.98 7.91
N ASN A 126 9.16 3.62 7.55
CA ASN A 126 9.91 2.50 8.08
C ASN A 126 9.11 1.19 8.15
N VAL A 127 8.38 0.86 7.08
CA VAL A 127 7.65 -0.40 6.98
C VAL A 127 8.65 -1.52 6.78
N ARG A 128 8.85 -2.37 7.79
CA ARG A 128 9.85 -3.43 7.79
C ARG A 128 9.23 -4.79 7.56
N PHE A 129 9.82 -5.58 6.68
CA PHE A 129 9.52 -6.99 6.48
C PHE A 129 10.71 -7.83 6.92
N GLY A 130 10.46 -8.90 7.69
CA GLY A 130 11.50 -9.82 8.13
C GLY A 130 12.53 -9.20 9.08
N SER A 131 13.70 -9.82 9.18
CA SER A 131 14.84 -9.36 9.99
C SER A 131 16.15 -9.97 9.47
N GLY A 132 17.29 -9.36 9.79
CA GLY A 132 18.60 -9.88 9.42
C GLY A 132 18.81 -9.96 7.91
N SER A 133 19.17 -11.15 7.40
CA SER A 133 19.47 -11.35 5.98
C SER A 133 18.23 -11.36 5.06
N THR A 134 17.01 -11.26 5.59
CA THR A 134 15.79 -11.13 4.79
C THR A 134 15.08 -9.81 5.02
N GLU A 135 15.74 -8.86 5.72
CA GLU A 135 15.16 -7.57 6.02
C GLU A 135 14.96 -6.75 4.75
N VAL A 136 13.73 -6.26 4.59
CA VAL A 136 13.36 -5.23 3.62
C VAL A 136 12.69 -4.09 4.37
N VAL A 137 13.15 -2.85 4.16
CA VAL A 137 12.52 -1.66 4.73
C VAL A 137 12.01 -0.75 3.62
N ILE A 138 10.75 -0.35 3.71
CA ILE A 138 10.08 0.51 2.73
C ILE A 138 9.77 1.86 3.37
N ASN A 139 10.21 2.91 2.68
CA ASN A 139 9.85 4.29 2.95
C ASN A 139 9.34 4.92 1.65
N GLY A 140 8.38 5.82 1.72
CA GLY A 140 7.93 6.47 0.49
C GLY A 140 6.67 7.28 0.67
N THR A 141 6.22 7.85 -0.44
CA THR A 141 4.97 8.61 -0.52
C THR A 141 4.18 8.16 -1.72
N PHE A 142 2.86 8.15 -1.62
CA PHE A 142 1.99 7.84 -2.75
C PHE A 142 0.79 8.78 -2.81
N VAL A 143 0.28 8.99 -4.00
CA VAL A 143 -1.01 9.65 -4.25
C VAL A 143 -1.77 8.84 -5.27
N ASN A 144 -3.06 8.63 -5.05
CA ASN A 144 -3.98 8.12 -6.05
C ASN A 144 -5.38 8.68 -5.85
N ASN A 145 -6.14 8.75 -6.93
CA ASN A 145 -7.50 9.24 -6.92
C ASN A 145 -8.38 8.46 -7.90
N SER A 146 -9.68 8.54 -7.65
CA SER A 146 -10.73 8.00 -8.51
C SER A 146 -11.93 8.94 -8.46
N ASP A 147 -12.57 9.12 -9.60
CA ASP A 147 -13.79 9.92 -9.78
C ASP A 147 -15.05 9.04 -9.77
#